data_AF-A0A7V9F1V9-F1
#
_entry.id   AF-A0A7V9F1V9-F1
#
_cell.length_a   1.000
_cell.length_b   1.000
_cell.length_c   1.000
_cell.angle_alpha   90.00
_cell.angle_beta   90.00
_cell.angle_gamma   90.00
#
_symmetry.space_group_name_H-M   'P 1'
#
loop_
_entity.id
_entity.type
_entity.pdbx_description
1 polymer ?
#
loop_
_entity_poly.entity_id
_entity_poly.type
_entity_poly.pdbx_seq_one_letter_code
_entity_poly.pdbx_strand_id
1 'polypeptide(L)'
;MIEDSFHSGKYPLDQDNEKQLSNIVKIINRSSSDDLKDKDIQIETRIDDLYVLNNYIQNIQHLPGVIEIDTLDSFKMLSRRIERLDKSNISLQNNK
;
A
#
# COMPACT_ATOMS: atom_id res chain seq x y z
N MET A 1 1.46 10.36 -8.05
CA MET A 1 2.93 10.41 -7.84
C MET A 1 3.53 9.15 -7.20
N ILE A 2 2.84 8.40 -6.32
CA ILE A 2 3.21 7.01 -5.99
C ILE A 2 2.12 6.04 -6.49
N GLU A 3 0.85 6.39 -6.29
CA GLU A 3 -0.30 5.66 -6.84
C GLU A 3 -0.18 5.46 -8.37
N ASP A 4 0.05 6.53 -9.13
CA ASP A 4 0.28 6.45 -10.58
C ASP A 4 1.46 5.52 -10.95
N SER A 5 2.49 5.42 -10.10
CA SER A 5 3.63 4.54 -10.32
C SER A 5 3.23 3.07 -10.20
N PHE A 6 2.29 2.73 -9.31
CA PHE A 6 1.67 1.40 -9.28
C PHE A 6 0.83 1.15 -10.52
N HIS A 7 -0.07 2.09 -10.85
CA HIS A 7 -1.03 1.92 -11.95
C HIS A 7 -0.35 1.85 -13.32
N SER A 8 0.80 2.49 -13.47
CA SER A 8 1.61 2.46 -14.70
C SER A 8 2.60 1.28 -14.76
N GLY A 9 2.69 0.44 -13.72
CA GLY A 9 3.59 -0.70 -13.68
C GLY A 9 5.07 -0.33 -13.52
N LYS A 10 5.38 0.81 -12.91
CA LYS A 10 6.76 1.26 -12.67
C LYS A 10 7.50 0.37 -11.65
N TYR A 11 6.78 -0.24 -10.73
CA TYR A 11 7.38 -1.11 -9.70
C TYR A 11 7.50 -2.55 -10.18
N PRO A 12 8.59 -3.26 -9.82
CA PRO A 12 8.73 -4.68 -10.11
C PRO A 12 7.80 -5.48 -9.18
N LEU A 13 6.70 -5.97 -9.76
CA LEU A 13 5.71 -6.83 -9.10
C LEU A 13 5.86 -8.26 -9.63
N ASP A 14 6.37 -9.15 -8.78
CA ASP A 14 6.76 -10.50 -9.18
C ASP A 14 5.60 -11.49 -9.15
N GLN A 15 4.57 -11.20 -8.34
CA GLN A 15 3.43 -12.08 -8.14
C GLN A 15 2.22 -11.61 -8.95
N ASP A 16 1.41 -12.54 -9.46
CA ASP A 16 0.26 -12.18 -10.30
C ASP A 16 -0.85 -11.48 -9.51
N ASN A 17 -1.03 -11.81 -8.23
CA ASN A 17 -1.94 -11.06 -7.35
C ASN A 17 -1.47 -9.60 -7.16
N GLU A 18 -0.17 -9.35 -7.00
CA GLU A 18 0.37 -7.99 -6.91
C GLU A 18 0.05 -7.20 -8.18
N LYS A 19 0.25 -7.77 -9.38
CA LYS A 19 -0.08 -7.09 -10.65
C LYS A 19 -1.57 -6.79 -10.81
N GLN A 20 -2.44 -7.65 -10.28
CA GLN A 20 -3.89 -7.41 -10.32
C GLN A 20 -4.28 -6.28 -9.34
N LEU A 21 -3.76 -6.35 -8.11
CA LEU A 21 -4.08 -5.40 -7.05
C LEU A 21 -3.44 -4.03 -7.26
N SER A 22 -2.35 -3.93 -8.04
CA SER A 22 -1.70 -2.66 -8.33
C SER A 22 -2.60 -1.69 -9.08
N ASN A 23 -3.62 -2.16 -9.80
CA ASN A 23 -4.56 -1.29 -10.51
C ASN A 23 -5.64 -0.67 -9.60
N ILE A 24 -5.78 -1.17 -8.38
CA ILE A 24 -6.82 -0.74 -7.43
C ILE A 24 -6.26 -0.16 -6.13
N VAL A 25 -4.94 -0.25 -5.92
CA VAL A 25 -4.29 0.35 -4.76
C VAL A 25 -4.51 1.86 -4.74
N LYS A 26 -4.75 2.38 -3.53
CA LYS A 26 -4.86 3.81 -3.26
C LYS A 26 -3.80 4.25 -2.27
N ILE A 27 -3.15 5.38 -2.56
CA ILE A 27 -2.17 6.02 -1.68
C ILE A 27 -2.75 7.35 -1.19
N ILE A 28 -3.15 7.38 0.08
CA ILE A 28 -3.91 8.50 0.64
C ILE A 28 -3.05 9.23 1.66
N ASN A 29 -2.85 10.54 1.45
CA ASN A 29 -2.30 11.40 2.47
C ASN A 29 -3.37 11.69 3.54
N ARG A 30 -3.10 11.32 4.79
CA ARG A 30 -3.97 11.56 5.95
C ARG A 30 -3.45 12.69 6.85
N SER A 31 -2.31 13.26 6.52
CA SER A 31 -1.72 14.40 7.23
C SER A 31 -2.61 15.63 7.14
N SER A 32 -2.35 16.65 7.97
CA SER A 32 -3.11 17.90 7.90
C SER A 32 -2.75 18.78 6.69
N SER A 33 -1.59 18.50 6.06
CA SER A 33 -1.06 19.19 4.89
C SER A 33 -0.57 18.22 3.81
N ASP A 34 -0.62 18.64 2.55
CA ASP A 34 -0.14 17.90 1.38
C ASP A 34 1.36 18.06 1.08
N ASP A 35 2.03 19.02 1.70
CA ASP A 35 3.40 19.39 1.32
C ASP A 35 4.50 18.61 2.06
N LEU A 36 4.16 17.56 2.82
CA LEU A 36 5.08 16.77 3.66
C LEU A 36 5.93 17.63 4.61
N LYS A 37 5.47 18.85 4.95
CA LYS A 37 6.14 19.74 5.91
C LYS A 37 5.53 19.69 7.30
N ASP A 38 4.53 18.84 7.49
CA ASP A 38 3.87 18.68 8.78
C ASP A 38 4.78 17.90 9.74
N LYS A 39 4.58 18.10 11.04
CA LYS A 39 5.27 17.35 12.10
C LYS A 39 4.81 15.90 12.17
N ASP A 40 3.55 15.66 11.80
CA ASP A 40 2.85 14.38 11.87
C ASP A 40 2.38 13.99 10.47
N ILE A 41 3.24 13.30 9.73
CA ILE A 41 2.96 12.90 8.34
C ILE A 41 2.39 11.49 8.36
N GLN A 42 1.23 11.30 7.74
CA GLN A 42 0.50 10.05 7.73
C GLN A 42 0.16 9.65 6.30
N ILE A 43 0.71 8.52 5.85
CA ILE A 43 0.46 7.98 4.51
C ILE A 43 -0.21 6.63 4.65
N GLU A 44 -1.42 6.52 4.09
CA GLU A 44 -2.21 5.30 4.07
C GLU A 44 -2.03 4.59 2.73
N THR A 45 -1.60 3.34 2.77
CA THR A 45 -1.65 2.42 1.64
C THR A 45 -2.90 1.55 1.79
N ARG A 46 -3.81 1.61 0.83
CA ARG A 46 -5.10 0.90 0.88
C ARG A 46 -5.31 0.02 -0.34
N ILE A 47 -5.86 -1.17 -0.11
CA ILE A 47 -6.42 -2.06 -1.14
C ILE A 47 -7.79 -2.51 -0.63
N ASP A 48 -8.85 -2.10 -1.31
CA ASP A 48 -10.25 -2.27 -0.88
C ASP A 48 -10.46 -1.85 0.59
N ASP A 49 -10.86 -2.78 1.45
CA ASP A 49 -11.18 -2.56 2.87
C ASP A 49 -9.95 -2.70 3.80
N LEU A 50 -8.80 -3.13 3.28
CA LEU A 50 -7.58 -3.30 4.06
C LEU A 50 -6.62 -2.13 3.83
N TYR A 51 -5.98 -1.67 4.90
CA TYR A 51 -5.01 -0.59 4.82
C TYR A 51 -3.87 -0.74 5.83
N VAL A 52 -2.76 -0.07 5.53
CA VAL A 52 -1.64 0.17 6.42
C VAL A 52 -1.44 1.68 6.51
N LEU A 53 -1.31 2.20 7.73
CA LEU A 53 -1.03 3.61 7.98
C LEU A 53 0.42 3.76 8.46
N ASN A 54 1.27 4.34 7.63
CA ASN A 54 2.65 4.67 7.98
C ASN A 54 2.72 6.10 8.50
N ASN A 55 3.43 6.30 9.61
CA ASN A 55 3.60 7.60 10.25
C ASN A 55 5.06 8.02 10.18
N TYR A 56 5.30 9.28 9.83
CA TYR A 56 6.62 9.83 9.63
C TYR A 56 6.78 11.17 10.33
N ILE A 57 8.03 11.50 10.62
CA ILE A 57 8.45 12.82 11.10
C ILE A 57 9.24 13.53 10.01
N GLN A 58 9.08 14.85 9.91
CA GLN A 58 9.62 15.66 8.82
C GLN A 58 11.15 15.61 8.68
N ASN A 59 11.88 15.35 9.77
CA ASN A 59 13.34 15.39 9.81
C ASN A 59 14.02 14.12 9.29
N ILE A 60 13.27 13.14 8.77
CA ILE A 60 13.84 11.97 8.12
C ILE A 60 14.58 12.40 6.85
N GLN A 61 15.85 12.02 6.75
CA GLN A 61 16.63 12.27 5.56
C GLN A 61 16.04 11.49 4.37
N HIS A 62 15.85 12.17 3.24
CA HIS A 62 15.23 11.60 2.04
C HIS A 62 13.80 11.07 2.26
N LEU A 63 13.02 11.73 3.12
CA LEU A 63 11.66 11.34 3.46
C LEU A 63 10.77 10.90 2.26
N PRO A 64 10.73 11.61 1.11
CA PRO A 64 9.93 11.15 -0.03
C PRO A 64 10.30 9.74 -0.53
N GLY A 65 11.60 9.41 -0.54
CA GLY A 65 12.07 8.08 -0.93
C GLY A 65 11.74 7.01 0.11
N VAL A 66 11.81 7.37 1.40
CA VAL A 66 11.37 6.49 2.50
C VAL A 66 9.89 6.16 2.37
N ILE A 67 9.05 7.19 2.17
CA ILE A 67 7.60 7.02 1.95
C ILE A 67 7.34 6.09 0.77
N GLU A 68 8.07 6.26 -0.35
CA GLU A 68 7.90 5.42 -1.53
C GLU A 68 8.21 3.94 -1.26
N ILE A 69 9.32 3.65 -0.57
CA ILE A 69 9.71 2.28 -0.21
C ILE A 69 8.73 1.64 0.78
N ASP A 70 8.39 2.34 1.86
CA ASP A 70 7.47 1.83 2.88
C ASP A 70 6.07 1.60 2.32
N THR A 71 5.64 2.44 1.37
CA THR A 71 4.38 2.26 0.63
C THR A 71 4.42 0.99 -0.23
N LEU A 72 5.53 0.73 -0.93
CA LEU A 72 5.72 -0.49 -1.71
C LEU A 72 5.69 -1.75 -0.83
N ASP A 73 6.36 -1.71 0.32
CA ASP A 73 6.36 -2.82 1.26
C ASP A 73 4.98 -3.06 1.88
N SER A 74 4.27 -1.97 2.22
CA SER A 74 2.89 -2.02 2.72
C SER A 74 1.96 -2.64 1.70
N PHE A 75 2.10 -2.25 0.42
CA PHE A 75 1.34 -2.85 -0.68
C PHE A 75 1.60 -4.36 -0.82
N LYS A 76 2.86 -4.80 -0.81
CA LYS A 76 3.21 -6.23 -0.86
C LYS A 76 2.69 -6.99 0.35
N MET A 77 2.73 -6.38 1.53
CA MET A 77 2.14 -6.96 2.75
C MET A 77 0.63 -7.15 2.62
N LEU A 78 -0.09 -6.13 2.15
CA LEU A 78 -1.55 -6.19 1.92
C LEU A 78 -1.91 -7.22 0.85
N SER A 79 -1.18 -7.25 -0.27
CA SER A 79 -1.40 -8.21 -1.37
C SER A 79 -1.32 -9.66 -0.89
N ARG A 80 -0.30 -9.99 -0.08
CA ARG A 80 -0.17 -11.31 0.56
C ARG A 80 -1.28 -11.60 1.55
N ARG A 81 -1.80 -10.58 2.25
CA ARG A 81 -2.90 -10.74 3.22
C ARG A 81 -4.21 -11.05 2.51
N ILE A 82 -4.52 -10.34 1.44
CA ILE A 82 -5.72 -10.54 0.61
C ILE A 82 -5.72 -11.96 0.02
N GLU A 83 -4.61 -12.37 -0.58
CA GLU A 83 -4.49 -13.72 -1.16
C GLU A 83 -4.76 -14.83 -0.13
N ARG A 84 -4.30 -14.64 1.14
CA ARG A 84 -4.60 -15.59 2.22
C ARG A 84 -6.07 -15.59 2.62
N LEU A 85 -6.74 -14.44 2.60
CA LEU A 85 -8.17 -14.34 2.91
C LEU A 85 -9.01 -15.03 1.84
N ASP A 86 -8.69 -14.85 0.57
CA ASP A 86 -9.39 -15.51 -0.54
C ASP A 86 -9.26 -17.04 -0.45
N LYS A 87 -8.05 -17.55 -0.17
CA LYS A 87 -7.83 -18.99 0.06
C LYS A 87 -8.61 -19.52 1.25
N SER A 88 -8.74 -18.74 2.33
CA SER A 88 -9.53 -19.13 3.51
C SER A 88 -11.04 -19.15 3.24
N ASN A 89 -11.52 -18.28 2.36
CA ASN A 89 -12.93 -18.26 1.96
C ASN A 89 -13.27 -19.48 1.08
N ILE A 90 -12.37 -19.86 0.17
CA ILE A 90 -12.50 -21.08 -0.66
C ILE A 90 -12.51 -22.34 0.20
N SER A 91 -11.62 -22.43 1.21
CA SER A 91 -11.57 -23.61 2.08
C SER A 91 -12.80 -23.77 2.97
N LEU A 92 -13.47 -22.68 3.34
CA LEU A 92 -14.74 -22.73 4.08
C LEU A 92 -15.93 -23.17 3.22
N GLN A 93 -15.94 -22.86 1.91
CA GLN A 93 -17.00 -23.28 1.00
C GLN A 93 -16.92 -24.77 0.63
N ASN A 94 -15.71 -25.33 0.53
CA ASN A 94 -15.50 -26.75 0.20
C ASN A 94 -15.77 -27.72 1.36
N ASN A 95 -16.08 -27.22 2.56
CA ASN A 95 -16.39 -28.02 3.75
C ASN A 95 -17.88 -27.96 4.15
N LYS A 96 -18.76 -27.51 3.23
CA LYS A 96 -20.22 -27.58 3.36
C LYS A 96 -20.79 -28.54 2.34
#